data_AF-A0A7C2BL48-F1
#
_entry.id   AF-A0A7C2BL48-F1
#
_cell.length_a   1.000
_cell.length_b   1.000
_cell.length_c   1.000
_cell.angle_alpha   90.00
_cell.angle_beta   90.00
_cell.angle_gamma   90.00
#
_symmetry.space_group_name_H-M   'P 1'
#
loop_
_entity.id
_entity.type
_entity.pdbx_description
1 polymer ?
#
loop_
_entity_poly.entity_id
_entity_poly.type
_entity_poly.pdbx_seq_one_letter_code
_entity_poly.pdbx_strand_id
1 'polypeptide(L)'
;MSVNSFPLYVYPDGSALKASGTWPFWASSLTLSIAVAPACFRNRRFGRLWVFYTGVLAGYILLWLMGGRSQYSFYSIQLAPLVYSALTYSVAFIIFNRELLVETLGYWGRVKDLLVKAVIA
;
A
#
# COMPACT_ATOMS: atom_id res chain seq x y z
N MET A 1 8.85 -12.42 -25.26
CA MET A 1 7.81 -12.35 -24.22
C MET A 1 8.34 -13.05 -22.97
N SER A 2 8.44 -12.37 -21.82
CA SER A 2 9.01 -13.00 -20.62
C SER A 2 8.10 -14.13 -20.13
N VAL A 3 8.62 -15.36 -20.14
CA VAL A 3 7.95 -16.53 -19.59
C VAL A 3 7.79 -16.32 -18.08
N ASN A 4 6.54 -16.18 -17.62
CA ASN A 4 6.25 -16.07 -16.19
C ASN A 4 6.63 -17.40 -15.53
N SER A 5 7.54 -17.37 -14.55
CA SER A 5 8.19 -18.58 -14.02
C SER A 5 7.31 -19.45 -13.11
N PHE A 6 6.05 -19.06 -12.85
CA PHE A 6 5.12 -19.79 -11.98
C PHE A 6 3.73 -19.98 -12.61
N PRO A 7 3.60 -20.90 -13.58
CA PRO A 7 2.29 -21.42 -13.95
C PRO A 7 1.72 -22.21 -12.77
N LEU A 8 0.58 -21.77 -12.24
CA LEU A 8 -0.20 -22.50 -11.23
C LEU A 8 -0.81 -23.77 -11.84
N TYR A 9 -1.18 -23.69 -13.11
CA TYR A 9 -1.73 -24.78 -13.89
C TYR A 9 -1.45 -24.52 -15.36
N VAL A 10 -1.13 -25.56 -16.12
CA VAL A 10 -1.00 -25.50 -17.58
C VAL A 10 -2.16 -26.29 -18.17
N TYR A 11 -3.02 -25.61 -18.91
CA TYR A 11 -4.16 -26.22 -19.59
C TYR A 11 -3.69 -27.05 -20.80
N PRO A 12 -4.48 -28.04 -21.25
CA PRO A 12 -4.13 -28.89 -22.40
C PRO A 12 -3.92 -28.12 -23.71
N ASP A 13 -4.47 -26.89 -23.81
CA ASP A 13 -4.31 -25.98 -24.94
C ASP A 13 -2.99 -25.18 -24.92
N GLY A 14 -2.13 -25.41 -23.91
CA GLY A 14 -0.87 -24.71 -23.72
C GLY A 14 -1.00 -23.36 -23.02
N SER A 15 -2.22 -22.93 -22.64
CA SER A 15 -2.41 -21.74 -21.82
C SER A 15 -2.02 -22.04 -20.37
N ALA A 16 -1.51 -21.02 -19.65
CA ALA A 16 -1.06 -21.19 -18.27
C ALA A 16 -1.79 -20.22 -17.34
N LEU A 17 -2.45 -20.77 -16.32
CA LEU A 17 -2.94 -20.01 -15.18
C LEU A 17 -1.73 -19.48 -14.41
N LYS A 18 -1.68 -18.17 -14.20
CA LYS A 18 -0.54 -17.50 -13.58
C LYS A 18 -1.02 -16.73 -12.36
N ALA A 19 -0.24 -16.74 -11.29
CA ALA A 19 -0.45 -15.81 -10.19
C ALA A 19 -0.15 -14.38 -10.70
N SER A 20 -1.16 -13.52 -10.72
CA SER A 20 -1.01 -12.10 -11.05
C SER A 20 -1.36 -11.26 -9.84
N GLY A 21 -0.53 -10.26 -9.55
CA GLY A 21 -0.86 -9.25 -8.55
C GLY A 21 -2.00 -8.37 -9.06
N THR A 22 -2.97 -8.08 -8.20
CA THR A 22 -4.06 -7.15 -8.50
C THR A 22 -3.61 -5.71 -8.25
N TRP A 23 -3.08 -5.06 -9.29
CA TRP A 23 -2.54 -3.69 -9.21
C TRP A 23 -3.51 -2.64 -8.63
N PRO A 24 -4.86 -2.69 -8.85
CA PRO A 24 -5.75 -1.66 -8.30
C PRO A 24 -5.77 -1.66 -6.77
N PHE A 25 -5.67 -2.83 -6.13
CA PHE A 25 -5.64 -2.92 -4.67
C PHE A 25 -4.34 -2.39 -4.07
N TRP A 26 -3.20 -2.60 -4.74
CA TRP A 26 -1.93 -2.02 -4.30
C TRP A 26 -1.91 -0.49 -4.46
N ALA A 27 -2.47 0.03 -5.56
CA ALA A 27 -2.57 1.47 -5.79
C ALA A 27 -3.51 2.15 -4.78
N SER A 28 -4.67 1.55 -4.50
CA SER A 28 -5.60 2.06 -3.48
C SER A 28 -5.00 1.99 -2.08
N SER A 29 -4.33 0.88 -1.75
CA SER A 29 -3.60 0.70 -0.50
C SER A 29 -2.53 1.78 -0.29
N LEU A 30 -1.71 2.06 -1.31
CA LEU A 30 -0.71 3.12 -1.25
C LEU A 30 -1.35 4.49 -1.03
N THR A 31 -2.41 4.79 -1.79
CA THR A 31 -3.15 6.05 -1.68
C THR A 31 -3.71 6.25 -0.27
N LEU A 32 -4.33 5.21 0.30
CA LEU A 32 -4.85 5.22 1.66
C LEU A 32 -3.73 5.39 2.69
N SER A 33 -2.62 4.68 2.52
CA SER A 33 -1.45 4.80 3.40
C SER A 33 -0.89 6.22 3.45
N ILE A 34 -0.85 6.89 2.30
CA ILE A 34 -0.45 8.30 2.24
C ILE A 34 -1.49 9.13 2.98
N ALA A 35 -2.79 8.99 2.64
CA ALA A 35 -3.87 9.77 3.25
C ALA A 35 -3.90 9.69 4.78
N VAL A 36 -3.61 8.52 5.37
CA VAL A 36 -3.58 8.31 6.83
C VAL A 36 -2.23 8.61 7.49
N ALA A 37 -1.19 8.93 6.72
CA ALA A 37 0.15 9.20 7.24
C ALA A 37 0.18 10.31 8.33
N PRO A 38 -0.60 11.40 8.24
CA PRO A 38 -0.58 12.44 9.28
C PRO A 38 -0.99 11.93 10.66
N ALA A 39 -2.00 11.06 10.72
CA ALA A 39 -2.48 10.46 11.97
C ALA A 39 -1.39 9.63 12.68
N CYS A 40 -0.40 9.14 11.92
CA CYS A 40 0.70 8.33 12.44
C CYS A 40 1.68 9.14 13.30
N PHE A 41 1.79 10.44 13.06
CA PHE A 41 2.64 11.33 13.89
C PHE A 41 2.02 11.63 15.25
N ARG A 42 0.68 11.60 15.35
CA ARG A 42 -0.02 11.88 16.61
C ARG A 42 -0.13 10.65 17.50
N ASN A 43 -0.41 9.49 16.91
CA ASN A 43 -0.62 8.26 17.67
C ASN A 43 0.44 7.21 17.35
N ARG A 44 1.31 6.95 18.34
CA ARG A 44 2.43 5.99 18.25
C ARG A 44 1.99 4.57 17.84
N ARG A 45 0.78 4.14 18.20
CA ARG A 45 0.27 2.81 17.80
C ARG A 45 0.05 2.75 16.28
N PHE A 46 -0.52 3.81 15.70
CA PHE A 46 -0.67 3.93 14.24
C PHE A 46 0.65 4.14 13.54
N GLY A 47 1.55 4.94 14.13
CA GLY A 47 2.93 5.07 13.65
C GLY A 47 3.61 3.72 13.46
N ARG A 48 3.51 2.81 14.45
CA ARG A 48 4.07 1.45 14.31
C ARG A 48 3.40 0.62 13.22
N LEU A 49 2.08 0.66 13.10
CA LEU A 49 1.35 -0.05 12.04
C LEU A 49 1.71 0.46 10.66
N TRP A 50 1.88 1.77 10.51
CA TRP A 50 2.26 2.42 9.27
C TRP A 50 3.71 2.14 8.89
N VAL A 51 4.64 2.11 9.86
CA VAL A 51 6.02 1.67 9.65
C VAL A 51 6.07 0.21 9.21
N PHE A 52 5.27 -0.67 9.83
CA PHE A 52 5.15 -2.06 9.39
C PHE A 52 4.67 -2.15 7.93
N TYR A 53 3.59 -1.45 7.59
CA TYR A 53 3.07 -1.39 6.22
C TYR A 53 4.12 -0.91 5.22
N THR A 54 4.76 0.22 5.50
CA THR A 54 5.78 0.81 4.62
C THR A 54 7.01 -0.07 4.50
N GLY A 55 7.40 -0.77 5.56
CA GLY A 55 8.46 -1.77 5.54
C GLY A 55 8.14 -2.96 4.62
N VAL A 56 6.92 -3.50 4.71
CA VAL A 56 6.45 -4.57 3.81
C VAL A 56 6.40 -4.10 2.36
N LEU A 57 5.89 -2.90 2.11
CA LEU A 57 5.83 -2.31 0.77
C LEU A 57 7.22 -2.05 0.19
N ALA A 58 8.14 -1.49 0.99
CA ALA A 58 9.51 -1.23 0.57
C ALA A 58 10.25 -2.55 0.28
N GLY A 59 10.06 -3.57 1.12
CA GLY A 59 10.58 -4.92 0.88
C GLY A 59 10.07 -5.50 -0.45
N TYR A 60 8.77 -5.33 -0.74
CA TYR A 60 8.20 -5.74 -2.02
C TYR A 60 8.84 -5.02 -3.21
N ILE A 61 8.99 -3.69 -3.14
CA ILE A 61 9.62 -2.89 -4.21
C ILE A 61 11.07 -3.31 -4.41
N LEU A 62 11.84 -3.50 -3.34
CA LEU A 62 13.24 -3.94 -3.41
C LEU A 62 13.36 -5.30 -4.09
N LEU A 63 12.55 -6.28 -3.68
CA LEU A 63 12.53 -7.61 -4.29
C LEU A 63 12.15 -7.54 -5.78
N TRP A 64 11.22 -6.66 -6.13
CA TRP A 64 10.82 -6.44 -7.51
C TRP A 64 11.93 -5.81 -8.36
N LEU A 65 12.66 -4.84 -7.82
CA LEU A 65 13.82 -4.20 -8.46
C LEU A 65 15.00 -5.18 -8.64
N MET A 66 15.22 -6.09 -7.68
CA MET A 66 16.26 -7.11 -7.74
C MET A 66 15.99 -8.23 -8.76
N GLY A 67 14.96 -8.10 -9.61
CA GLY A 67 14.63 -9.09 -10.64
C GLY A 67 13.77 -10.25 -10.13
N GLY A 68 13.30 -10.20 -8.88
CA GLY A 68 12.41 -11.15 -8.24
C GLY A 68 10.96 -11.14 -8.77
N ARG A 69 10.76 -10.84 -10.06
CA ARG A 69 9.46 -10.55 -10.69
C ARG A 69 8.49 -11.74 -10.72
N SER A 70 8.91 -12.94 -10.33
CA SER A 70 8.09 -14.17 -10.43
C SER A 70 7.94 -14.93 -9.11
N GLN A 71 9.00 -15.15 -8.32
CA GLN A 71 8.92 -15.83 -7.00
C GLN A 71 8.38 -14.92 -5.90
N TYR A 72 8.84 -13.68 -5.83
CA TYR A 72 8.53 -12.81 -4.69
C TYR A 72 7.14 -12.18 -4.78
N SER A 73 6.58 -12.07 -5.99
CA SER A 73 5.18 -11.71 -6.19
C SER A 73 4.19 -12.72 -5.60
N PHE A 74 4.58 -14.01 -5.55
CA PHE A 74 3.79 -15.07 -4.92
C PHE A 74 3.84 -14.97 -3.39
N TYR A 75 5.02 -14.77 -2.81
CA TYR A 75 5.16 -14.59 -1.36
C TYR A 75 4.60 -13.26 -0.85
N SER A 76 4.69 -12.18 -1.63
CA SER A 76 4.12 -10.88 -1.27
C SER A 76 2.59 -10.91 -1.22
N ILE A 77 1.95 -11.78 -2.01
CA ILE A 77 0.50 -11.95 -1.97
C ILE A 77 0.03 -12.53 -0.63
N GLN A 78 0.89 -13.28 0.07
CA GLN A 78 0.60 -13.81 1.41
C GLN A 78 0.64 -12.71 2.48
N LEU A 79 1.37 -11.62 2.23
CA LEU A 79 1.41 -10.44 3.10
C LEU A 79 0.31 -9.42 2.77
N ALA A 80 -0.32 -9.53 1.60
CA ALA A 80 -1.39 -8.62 1.16
C ALA A 80 -2.58 -8.56 2.15
N PRO A 81 -3.08 -9.67 2.74
CA PRO A 81 -4.13 -9.63 3.75
C PRO A 81 -3.75 -8.81 4.99
N LEU A 82 -2.50 -8.91 5.46
CA LEU A 82 -2.01 -8.15 6.61
C LEU A 82 -1.97 -6.65 6.30
N VAL A 83 -1.47 -6.32 5.12
CA VAL A 83 -1.41 -4.96 4.59
C VAL A 83 -2.81 -4.34 4.50
N TYR A 84 -3.75 -5.01 3.84
CA TYR A 84 -5.10 -4.49 3.66
C TYR A 84 -5.84 -4.39 5.00
N SER A 85 -5.71 -5.39 5.86
CA SER A 85 -6.34 -5.39 7.18
C SER A 85 -5.81 -4.25 8.07
N ALA A 86 -4.50 -4.00 8.06
CA ALA A 86 -3.89 -2.89 8.80
C ALA A 86 -4.41 -1.53 8.32
N LEU A 87 -4.54 -1.34 7.00
CA LEU A 87 -5.07 -0.11 6.43
C LEU A 87 -6.56 0.08 6.69
N THR A 88 -7.38 -0.96 6.48
CA THR A 88 -8.81 -0.92 6.77
C THR A 88 -9.07 -0.59 8.23
N TYR A 89 -8.33 -1.23 9.15
CA TYR A 89 -8.41 -0.91 10.58
C TYR A 89 -8.01 0.53 10.87
N SER A 90 -6.93 1.02 10.25
CA SER A 90 -6.43 2.39 10.46
C SER A 90 -7.43 3.44 9.97
N VAL A 91 -8.00 3.24 8.78
CA VAL A 91 -9.03 4.13 8.23
C VAL A 91 -10.27 4.15 9.13
N ALA A 92 -10.79 2.97 9.50
CA ALA A 92 -11.95 2.89 10.37
C ALA A 92 -11.69 3.60 11.71
N PHE A 93 -10.56 3.32 12.35
CA PHE A 93 -10.22 3.93 13.62
C PHE A 93 -10.11 5.46 13.55
N ILE A 94 -9.44 5.99 12.51
CA ILE A 94 -9.31 7.44 12.33
C ILE A 94 -10.69 8.08 12.13
N ILE A 95 -11.57 7.48 11.33
CA ILE A 95 -12.93 7.98 11.12
C ILE A 95 -13.72 8.03 12.42
N PHE A 96 -13.64 6.99 13.25
CA PHE A 96 -14.33 6.93 14.55
C PHE A 96 -13.67 7.79 15.64
N ASN A 97 -12.45 8.27 15.43
CA ASN A 97 -11.75 9.15 16.34
C ASN A 97 -11.73 10.59 15.80
N ARG A 98 -12.72 11.39 16.21
CA ARG A 98 -12.93 12.76 15.71
C ARG A 98 -11.70 13.66 15.80
N GLU A 99 -10.92 13.55 16.86
CA GLU A 99 -9.70 14.34 17.04
C GLU A 99 -8.67 14.02 15.95
N LEU A 100 -8.38 12.72 15.74
CA LEU A 100 -7.46 12.27 14.70
C LEU A 100 -7.97 12.60 13.30
N LEU A 101 -9.27 12.50 13.06
CA LEU A 101 -9.88 12.84 11.77
C LEU A 101 -9.68 14.32 11.44
N VAL A 102 -10.04 15.22 12.36
CA VAL A 102 -9.90 16.67 12.18
C VAL A 102 -8.44 17.05 11.98
N GLU A 103 -7.53 16.45 12.75
CA GLU A 103 -6.10 16.70 12.60
C GLU A 103 -5.57 16.23 11.24
N THR A 104 -5.96 15.04 10.80
CA THR A 104 -5.55 14.48 9.50
C THR A 104 -6.04 15.36 8.36
N LEU A 105 -7.31 15.78 8.39
CA LEU A 105 -7.87 16.69 7.39
C LEU A 105 -7.20 18.08 7.43
N GLY A 106 -6.95 18.62 8.62
CA GLY A 106 -6.27 19.90 8.81
C GLY A 106 -4.82 19.88 8.32
N TYR A 107 -4.12 18.75 8.45
CA TYR A 107 -2.80 18.57 7.85
C TYR A 107 -2.85 18.65 6.32
N TRP A 108 -3.77 17.90 5.70
CA TRP A 108 -3.92 17.93 4.24
C TRP A 108 -4.37 19.29 3.71
N GLY A 109 -5.22 20.02 4.44
CA GLY A 109 -5.56 21.41 4.13
C GLY A 109 -4.33 22.30 4.06
N ARG A 110 -3.45 22.23 5.07
CA ARG A 110 -2.18 23.00 5.08
C ARG A 110 -1.25 22.60 3.94
N VAL A 111 -1.11 21.31 3.65
CA VAL A 111 -0.28 20.83 2.52
C VAL A 111 -0.83 21.36 1.19
N LYS A 112 -2.15 21.31 0.99
CA LYS A 112 -2.80 21.89 -0.19
C LYS A 112 -2.48 23.37 -0.32
N ASP A 113 -2.61 24.15 0.75
CA ASP A 113 -2.34 25.59 0.72
C ASP A 113 -0.87 25.89 0.37
N LEU A 114 0.06 25.10 0.89
CA LEU A 114 1.48 25.20 0.55
C LEU A 114 1.76 24.87 -0.92
N LEU A 115 1.15 23.81 -1.43
CA LEU A 115 1.29 23.42 -2.84
C LEU A 115 0.72 24.49 -3.77
N VAL A 116 -0.44 25.05 -3.45
CA VAL A 116 -1.04 26.15 -4.24
C VAL A 116 -0.12 27.36 -4.26
N LYS A 117 0.44 27.76 -3.11
CA LYS A 117 1.41 28.86 -3.04
C LYS A 117 2.67 28.58 -3.87
N ALA A 118 3.19 27.35 -3.83
CA ALA A 118 4.37 26.96 -4.58
C ALA A 118 4.15 26.89 -6.10
N VAL A 119 2.91 26.68 -6.55
CA VAL A 119 2.57 26.64 -7.98
C VAL A 119 2.25 28.03 -8.54
N ILE A 120 1.72 28.93 -7.71
CA ILE A 120 1.39 30.31 -8.10
C ILE A 120 2.60 31.24 -8.02
N ALA A 121 3.58 30.92 -7.17
CA ALA A 121 4.87 31.62 -7.07
C ALA A 121 5.79 31.26 -8.24
#